data_AF-A0A937INH0-F1
#
_entry.id   AF-A0A937INH0-F1
#
_cell.length_a   1.000
_cell.length_b   1.000
_cell.length_c   1.000
_cell.angle_alpha   90.00
_cell.angle_beta   90.00
_cell.angle_gamma   90.00
#
_symmetry.space_group_name_H-M   'P 1'
#
loop_
_entity.id
_entity.type
_entity.pdbx_description
1 polymer ?
#
loop_
_entity_poly.entity_id
_entity_poly.type
_entity_poly.pdbx_seq_one_letter_code
_entity_poly.pdbx_strand_id
1 'polypeptide(L)'
;DERISWNNISVVDPFLTVPIIILIIIAILRKNKFISFLGIIYIFLFLGMGVVQKNRAEEAGKYLAKMRGHGDTKLTVKPSLGNLLLWKVIYEENNFYHVDAVRLLLETEHCQGTTIKKLNTFLDFDKLSKDSQQYKDIKRFNWFSQGYLGVGEDKTIITDVRYSAVPNEVDGLWGIKINPSKSKNDHVEWVVNRADYNTKWKKFIDLIKGKGCKRILYKN
;
A
#
# COMPACT_ATOMS: atom_id res chain seq x y z
N ASP A 1 18.03 -4.64 -14.70
CA ASP A 1 16.97 -3.61 -14.84
C ASP A 1 16.46 -3.18 -13.48
N GLU A 2 16.69 -1.92 -13.12
CA GLU A 2 16.19 -1.34 -11.88
C GLU A 2 14.71 -0.94 -12.04
N ARG A 3 13.87 -1.33 -11.08
CA ARG A 3 12.42 -1.04 -11.10
C ARG A 3 12.11 0.13 -10.18
N ILE A 4 11.95 1.31 -10.76
CA ILE A 4 11.64 2.54 -10.02
C ILE A 4 10.13 2.77 -10.04
N SER A 5 9.52 2.93 -8.86
CA SER A 5 8.13 3.38 -8.72
C SER A 5 8.09 4.69 -7.94
N TRP A 6 7.44 5.70 -8.51
CA TRP A 6 7.35 7.02 -7.89
C TRP A 6 6.39 7.05 -6.70
N ASN A 7 5.34 6.21 -6.70
CA ASN A 7 4.35 6.07 -5.64
C ASN A 7 3.70 7.41 -5.21
N ASN A 8 3.54 8.36 -6.13
CA ASN A 8 2.98 9.69 -5.88
C ASN A 8 1.49 9.82 -6.26
N ILE A 9 0.87 8.77 -6.80
CA ILE A 9 -0.56 8.72 -7.11
C ILE A 9 -1.11 7.30 -6.90
N SER A 10 -2.38 7.21 -6.53
CA SER A 10 -3.09 5.92 -6.47
C SER A 10 -3.19 5.29 -7.86
N VAL A 11 -3.22 3.96 -7.93
CA VAL A 11 -3.43 3.22 -9.18
C VAL A 11 -4.74 3.62 -9.85
N VAL A 12 -5.77 3.87 -9.03
CA VAL A 12 -7.05 4.42 -9.47
C VAL A 12 -7.31 5.67 -8.64
N ASP A 13 -7.40 6.83 -9.30
CA ASP A 13 -7.69 8.12 -8.65
C ASP A 13 -8.80 8.89 -9.37
N PRO A 14 -10.06 8.83 -8.88
CA PRO A 14 -11.16 9.57 -9.46
C PRO A 14 -10.97 11.08 -9.45
N PHE A 15 -10.20 11.63 -8.50
CA PHE A 15 -9.93 13.07 -8.46
C PHE A 15 -8.97 13.49 -9.57
N LEU A 16 -8.14 12.59 -10.10
CA LEU A 16 -7.44 12.88 -11.35
C LEU A 16 -8.31 12.59 -12.58
N THR A 17 -8.86 11.38 -12.66
CA THR A 17 -9.46 10.86 -13.90
C THR A 17 -10.75 11.58 -14.26
N VAL A 18 -11.65 11.83 -13.31
CA VAL A 18 -12.98 12.41 -13.60
C VAL A 18 -12.87 13.86 -14.09
N PRO A 19 -12.12 14.77 -13.43
CA PRO A 19 -11.94 16.13 -13.94
C PRO A 19 -11.32 16.17 -15.34
N ILE A 20 -10.36 15.28 -15.62
CA ILE A 20 -9.75 15.19 -16.96
C ILE A 20 -10.75 14.74 -18.01
N ILE A 21 -11.56 13.72 -17.74
CA ILE A 21 -12.63 13.30 -18.65
C ILE A 21 -13.60 14.46 -18.91
N ILE A 22 -14.02 15.18 -17.86
CA ILE A 22 -14.91 16.34 -18.00
C ILE A 22 -14.27 17.43 -18.88
N LEU A 23 -13.01 17.79 -18.62
CA LEU A 23 -12.29 18.80 -19.42
C LEU A 23 -12.14 18.38 -20.88
N ILE A 24 -11.89 17.08 -21.15
CA ILE A 24 -11.85 16.54 -22.51
C ILE A 24 -13.20 16.69 -23.20
N ILE A 25 -14.30 16.29 -22.55
CA ILE A 25 -15.65 16.39 -23.10
C ILE A 25 -15.98 17.86 -23.41
N ILE A 26 -15.72 18.77 -22.47
CA ILE A 26 -15.98 20.20 -22.68
C ILE A 26 -15.11 20.76 -23.81
N ALA A 27 -13.83 20.38 -23.90
CA ALA A 27 -12.93 20.82 -24.97
C ALA A 27 -13.45 20.41 -26.35
N ILE A 28 -13.97 19.19 -26.49
CA ILE A 28 -14.58 18.67 -27.73
C ILE A 28 -15.86 19.44 -28.06
N LEU A 29 -16.78 19.56 -27.10
CA LEU A 29 -18.08 20.23 -27.31
C LEU A 29 -17.91 21.72 -27.64
N ARG A 30 -16.95 22.41 -27.00
CA ARG A 30 -16.66 23.84 -27.22
C ARG A 30 -15.66 24.08 -28.35
N LYS A 31 -15.05 23.03 -28.92
CA LYS A 31 -13.95 23.12 -29.90
C LYS A 31 -12.82 24.06 -29.45
N ASN A 32 -12.55 24.12 -28.15
CA ASN A 32 -11.64 25.10 -27.56
C ASN A 32 -10.37 24.41 -27.04
N LYS A 33 -9.25 24.65 -27.74
CA LYS A 33 -7.92 24.09 -27.40
C LYS A 33 -7.40 24.57 -26.05
N PHE A 34 -7.83 25.74 -25.58
CA PHE A 34 -7.42 26.25 -24.26
C PHE A 34 -7.89 25.34 -23.12
N ILE A 35 -9.05 24.68 -23.27
CA ILE A 35 -9.57 23.76 -22.25
C ILE A 35 -8.70 22.50 -22.13
N SER A 36 -8.15 22.02 -23.24
CA SER A 36 -7.16 20.93 -23.22
C SER A 36 -5.90 21.32 -22.45
N PHE A 37 -5.45 22.58 -22.58
CA PHE A 37 -4.30 23.10 -21.83
C PHE A 37 -4.59 23.17 -20.33
N LEU A 38 -5.80 23.57 -19.92
CA LEU A 38 -6.22 23.50 -18.52
C LEU A 38 -6.18 22.08 -17.96
N GLY A 39 -6.57 21.08 -18.75
CA GLY A 39 -6.47 19.67 -18.37
C GLY A 39 -5.02 19.23 -18.15
N ILE A 40 -4.11 19.62 -19.04
CA ILE A 40 -2.68 19.33 -18.89
C ILE A 40 -2.12 19.99 -17.62
N ILE A 41 -2.43 21.26 -17.38
CA ILE A 41 -2.04 21.96 -16.14
C ILE A 41 -2.57 21.20 -14.92
N TYR A 42 -3.84 20.79 -14.95
CA TYR A 42 -4.45 20.04 -13.85
C TYR A 42 -3.70 18.74 -13.54
N ILE A 43 -3.31 17.97 -14.57
CA ILE A 43 -2.50 16.74 -14.39
C ILE A 43 -1.20 17.06 -13.66
N PHE A 44 -0.45 18.06 -14.12
CA PHE A 44 0.84 18.40 -13.50
C PHE A 44 0.68 18.91 -12.07
N LEU A 45 -0.33 19.74 -11.79
CA LEU A 45 -0.63 20.20 -10.45
C LEU A 45 -1.00 19.03 -9.52
N PHE A 46 -1.83 18.10 -9.99
CA PHE A 46 -2.24 16.94 -9.21
C PHE A 46 -1.07 16.00 -8.90
N LEU A 47 -0.24 15.68 -9.91
CA LEU A 47 0.96 14.86 -9.73
C LEU A 47 1.99 15.54 -8.83
N GLY A 48 2.15 16.87 -8.94
CA GLY A 48 3.00 17.67 -8.07
C GLY A 48 2.53 17.64 -6.62
N MET A 49 1.21 17.79 -6.39
CA MET A 49 0.62 17.60 -5.06
C MET A 49 0.90 16.19 -4.51
N GLY A 50 0.82 15.17 -5.36
CA GLY A 50 1.18 13.80 -5.01
C GLY A 50 2.62 13.64 -4.51
N VAL A 51 3.58 14.33 -5.13
CA VAL A 51 4.99 14.34 -4.67
C VAL A 51 5.13 15.01 -3.30
N VAL A 52 4.47 16.16 -3.09
CA VAL A 52 4.48 16.85 -1.79
C VAL A 52 3.90 15.96 -0.69
N GLN A 53 2.76 15.32 -0.96
CA GLN A 53 2.08 14.43 -0.01
C GLN A 53 2.90 13.17 0.29
N LYS A 54 3.58 12.62 -0.71
CA LYS A 54 4.51 11.52 -0.52
C LYS A 54 5.62 11.91 0.47
N ASN A 55 6.27 13.06 0.28
CA ASN A 55 7.33 13.51 1.17
C ASN A 55 6.82 13.71 2.61
N ARG A 56 5.63 14.30 2.78
CA ARG A 56 4.97 14.43 4.09
C ARG A 56 4.67 13.08 4.73
N ALA A 57 4.23 12.09 3.94
CA ALA A 57 3.98 10.73 4.42
C ALA A 57 5.28 10.04 4.85
N GLU A 58 6.37 10.22 4.10
CA GLU A 58 7.69 9.66 4.44
C GLU A 58 8.22 10.27 5.73
N GLU A 59 8.11 11.59 5.91
CA GLU A 59 8.49 12.27 7.14
C GLU A 59 7.68 11.76 8.35
N ALA A 60 6.37 11.63 8.19
CA ALA A 60 5.49 11.07 9.22
C ALA A 60 5.88 9.62 9.56
N GLY A 61 6.20 8.80 8.56
CA GLY A 61 6.65 7.42 8.76
C GLY A 61 7.97 7.32 9.51
N LYS A 62 8.96 8.14 9.16
CA LYS A 62 10.25 8.22 9.88
C LYS A 62 10.03 8.65 11.32
N TYR A 63 9.17 9.65 11.54
CA TYR A 63 8.82 10.11 12.88
C TYR A 63 8.17 8.99 13.71
N LEU A 64 7.21 8.25 13.14
CA LEU A 64 6.55 7.12 13.82
C LEU A 64 7.54 6.00 14.18
N ALA A 65 8.47 5.66 13.29
CA ALA A 65 9.53 4.69 13.58
C ALA A 65 10.41 5.15 14.76
N LYS A 66 10.90 6.40 14.71
CA LYS A 66 11.72 6.98 15.78
C LYS A 66 11.00 7.04 17.12
N MET A 67 9.72 7.42 17.13
CA MET A 67 8.89 7.47 18.35
C MET A 67 8.69 6.10 18.99
N ARG A 68 8.74 5.03 18.21
CA ARG A 68 8.69 3.65 18.69
C ARG A 68 10.06 3.10 19.11
N GLY A 69 11.12 3.92 19.02
CA GLY A 69 12.49 3.49 19.29
C GLY A 69 13.11 2.66 18.16
N HIS A 70 12.50 2.65 16.98
CA HIS A 70 13.04 1.96 15.80
C HIS A 70 14.01 2.89 15.04
N GLY A 71 15.06 2.32 14.46
CA GLY A 71 16.13 3.06 13.80
C GLY A 71 15.78 3.58 12.40
N ASP A 72 16.81 3.88 11.61
CA ASP A 72 16.68 4.19 10.18
C ASP A 72 16.24 2.94 9.41
N THR A 73 14.92 2.76 9.34
CA THR A 73 14.27 1.59 8.75
C THR A 73 13.95 1.83 7.28
N LYS A 74 13.92 0.74 6.50
CA LYS A 74 13.48 0.80 5.10
C LYS A 74 12.00 1.16 5.08
N LEU A 75 11.71 2.42 4.76
CA LEU A 75 10.37 3.00 4.72
C LEU A 75 9.81 2.99 3.30
N THR A 76 8.51 2.78 3.18
CA THR A 76 7.77 2.90 1.93
C THR A 76 6.39 3.46 2.22
N VAL A 77 6.00 4.46 1.44
CA VAL A 77 4.66 5.06 1.55
C VAL A 77 3.92 4.91 0.23
N LYS A 78 2.60 4.78 0.32
CA LYS A 78 1.71 4.70 -0.84
C LYS A 78 0.42 5.45 -0.57
N PRO A 79 -0.11 6.22 -1.54
CA PRO A 79 -1.44 6.77 -1.40
C PRO A 79 -2.45 5.62 -1.36
N SER A 80 -3.48 5.78 -0.54
CA SER A 80 -4.60 4.85 -0.50
C SER A 80 -5.49 5.01 -1.74
N LEU A 81 -6.43 4.08 -1.92
CA LEU A 81 -7.27 4.04 -3.10
C LEU A 81 -8.05 5.36 -3.29
N GLY A 82 -7.92 5.95 -4.47
CA GLY A 82 -8.79 7.01 -4.93
C GLY A 82 -8.52 8.41 -4.37
N ASN A 83 -7.39 8.65 -3.68
CA ASN A 83 -7.12 9.96 -3.09
C ASN A 83 -5.64 10.18 -2.74
N LEU A 84 -5.23 11.45 -2.61
CA LEU A 84 -3.92 11.88 -2.09
C LEU A 84 -3.96 12.30 -0.61
N LEU A 85 -5.05 12.01 0.09
CA LEU A 85 -5.28 12.43 1.48
C LEU A 85 -4.76 11.42 2.49
N LEU A 86 -5.10 10.14 2.30
CA LEU A 86 -4.79 9.06 3.23
C LEU A 86 -3.72 8.17 2.61
N TRP A 87 -2.63 7.97 3.36
CA TRP A 87 -1.43 7.27 2.89
C TRP A 87 -1.13 6.09 3.80
N LYS A 88 -0.79 4.97 3.19
CA LYS A 88 -0.24 3.81 3.88
C LYS A 88 1.26 4.02 4.09
N VAL A 89 1.72 3.74 5.30
CA VAL A 89 3.10 3.82 5.75
C VAL A 89 3.54 2.41 6.11
N ILE A 90 4.67 1.97 5.55
CA ILE A 90 5.21 0.62 5.77
C ILE A 90 6.69 0.77 6.06
N TYR A 91 7.14 0.32 7.22
CA TYR A 91 8.57 0.22 7.48
C TYR A 91 8.93 -1.15 8.05
N GLU A 92 10.18 -1.56 7.82
CA GLU A 92 10.71 -2.84 8.28
C GLU A 92 11.59 -2.64 9.51
N GLU A 93 11.30 -3.37 10.59
CA GLU A 93 12.11 -3.40 11.81
C GLU A 93 12.15 -4.85 12.36
N ASN A 94 13.33 -5.36 12.72
CA ASN A 94 13.50 -6.68 13.36
C ASN A 94 12.74 -7.85 12.69
N ASN A 95 12.71 -7.91 11.35
CA ASN A 95 11.95 -8.89 10.55
C ASN A 95 10.42 -8.77 10.66
N PHE A 96 9.90 -7.60 11.00
CA PHE A 96 8.48 -7.28 10.94
C PHE A 96 8.24 -6.08 10.04
N TYR A 97 7.12 -6.12 9.32
CA TYR A 97 6.55 -4.95 8.70
C TYR A 97 5.58 -4.30 9.66
N HIS A 98 5.85 -3.04 10.01
CA HIS A 98 4.92 -2.19 10.70
C HIS A 98 4.14 -1.38 9.68
N VAL A 99 2.83 -1.45 9.76
CA VAL A 99 1.92 -0.77 8.84
C VAL A 99 1.06 0.20 9.64
N ASP A 100 1.04 1.45 9.19
CA ASP A 100 0.14 2.49 9.70
C ASP A 100 -0.49 3.21 8.53
N ALA A 101 -1.48 4.06 8.82
CA ALA A 101 -1.90 5.09 7.87
C ALA A 101 -1.63 6.47 8.44
N VAL A 102 -1.40 7.43 7.53
CA VAL A 102 -1.32 8.85 7.86
C VAL A 102 -2.28 9.63 6.98
N ARG A 103 -3.02 10.54 7.59
CA ARG A 103 -3.93 11.46 6.91
C ARG A 103 -3.26 12.82 6.80
N LEU A 104 -3.21 13.35 5.60
CA LEU A 104 -2.40 14.51 5.21
C LEU A 104 -3.29 15.59 4.58
N LEU A 105 -4.22 16.16 5.34
CA LEU A 105 -5.00 17.30 4.87
C LEU A 105 -4.22 18.59 5.17
N LEU A 106 -4.73 19.38 6.12
CA LEU A 106 -4.03 20.51 6.71
C LEU A 106 -2.97 20.02 7.70
N GLU A 107 -3.38 19.14 8.61
CA GLU A 107 -2.51 18.54 9.62
C GLU A 107 -2.10 17.12 9.21
N THR A 108 -1.02 16.64 9.82
CA THR A 108 -0.61 15.23 9.73
C THR A 108 -1.21 14.47 10.89
N GLU A 109 -2.04 13.48 10.61
CA GLU A 109 -2.68 12.63 11.62
C GLU A 109 -2.24 11.19 11.44
N HIS A 110 -1.80 10.56 12.53
CA HIS A 110 -1.45 9.15 12.60
C HIS A 110 -2.69 8.32 12.89
N CYS A 111 -2.96 7.36 12.02
CA CYS A 111 -3.96 6.34 12.20
C CYS A 111 -3.25 5.01 12.50
N GLN A 112 -3.28 4.60 13.77
CA GLN A 112 -2.61 3.38 14.25
C GLN A 112 -3.01 2.17 13.41
N GLY A 113 -2.01 1.40 12.97
CA GLY A 113 -2.22 0.17 12.22
C GLY A 113 -1.68 -1.07 12.90
N THR A 114 -1.42 -2.09 12.08
CA THR A 114 -1.03 -3.43 12.51
C THR A 114 0.38 -3.80 12.06
N THR A 115 0.89 -4.92 12.56
CA THR A 115 2.23 -5.43 12.26
C THR A 115 2.11 -6.86 11.75
N ILE A 116 3.01 -7.26 10.84
CA ILE A 116 3.07 -8.62 10.29
C ILE A 116 4.52 -9.07 10.18
N LYS A 117 4.76 -10.35 10.41
CA LYS A 117 6.10 -10.93 10.25
C LYS A 117 6.51 -10.87 8.77
N LYS A 118 7.71 -10.38 8.49
CA LYS A 118 8.33 -10.47 7.17
C LYS A 118 8.62 -11.93 6.86
N LEU A 119 8.21 -12.38 5.68
CA LEU A 119 8.41 -13.75 5.24
C LEU A 119 9.91 -14.08 5.18
N ASN A 120 10.29 -15.13 5.89
CA ASN A 120 11.52 -15.85 5.65
C ASN A 120 11.15 -17.26 5.19
N THR A 121 11.15 -17.50 3.87
CA THR A 121 10.68 -18.77 3.30
C THR A 121 11.41 -19.99 3.87
N PHE A 122 12.69 -19.86 4.23
CA PHE A 122 13.46 -20.97 4.80
C PHE A 122 13.04 -21.30 6.23
N LEU A 123 12.69 -20.31 7.05
CA LEU A 123 12.28 -20.51 8.44
C LEU A 123 10.76 -20.73 8.60
N ASP A 124 9.96 -20.10 7.77
CA ASP A 124 8.50 -20.15 7.86
C ASP A 124 7.91 -21.38 7.16
N PHE A 125 8.62 -21.93 6.18
CA PHE A 125 8.21 -23.11 5.41
C PHE A 125 9.36 -24.13 5.31
N ASP A 126 9.95 -24.49 6.45
CA ASP A 126 11.06 -25.45 6.59
C ASP A 126 10.74 -26.84 6.01
N LYS A 127 9.48 -27.28 6.11
CA LYS A 127 8.98 -28.54 5.55
C LYS A 127 8.74 -28.50 4.04
N LEU A 128 8.75 -27.32 3.42
CA LEU A 128 8.51 -27.19 1.98
C LEU A 128 9.79 -27.48 1.20
N SER A 129 9.76 -28.51 0.35
CA SER A 129 10.90 -28.83 -0.50
C SER A 129 11.28 -27.65 -1.41
N LYS A 130 12.57 -27.32 -1.48
CA LYS A 130 13.13 -26.26 -2.33
C LYS A 130 12.90 -26.50 -3.83
N ASP A 131 12.70 -27.77 -4.22
CA ASP A 131 12.45 -28.17 -5.61
C ASP A 131 10.95 -28.20 -5.97
N SER A 132 10.07 -28.00 -4.99
CA SER A 132 8.62 -28.00 -5.20
C SER A 132 8.16 -26.82 -6.05
N GLN A 133 7.06 -27.02 -6.76
CA GLN A 133 6.39 -25.97 -7.52
C GLN A 133 5.94 -24.81 -6.63
N GLN A 134 5.45 -25.08 -5.42
CA GLN A 134 5.09 -24.04 -4.45
C GLN A 134 6.28 -23.17 -4.04
N TYR A 135 7.48 -23.74 -3.84
CA TYR A 135 8.67 -22.95 -3.49
C TYR A 135 9.07 -22.01 -4.64
N LYS A 136 8.92 -22.46 -5.90
CA LYS A 136 9.12 -21.62 -7.09
C LYS A 136 8.05 -20.53 -7.18
N ASP A 137 6.80 -20.82 -6.86
CA ASP A 137 5.71 -19.85 -6.85
C ASP A 137 5.92 -18.78 -5.76
N ILE A 138 6.40 -19.14 -4.56
CA ILE A 138 6.79 -18.18 -3.51
C ILE A 138 7.90 -17.26 -4.03
N LYS A 139 8.94 -17.80 -4.66
CA LYS A 139 10.02 -16.99 -5.25
C LYS A 139 9.51 -16.02 -6.30
N ARG A 140 8.61 -16.48 -7.18
CA ARG A 140 7.96 -15.63 -8.19
C ARG A 140 7.16 -14.52 -7.52
N PHE A 141 6.37 -14.85 -6.50
CA PHE A 141 5.58 -13.86 -5.78
C PHE A 141 6.47 -12.84 -5.07
N ASN A 142 7.56 -13.28 -4.43
CA ASN A 142 8.53 -12.41 -3.79
C ASN A 142 9.14 -11.38 -4.76
N TRP A 143 9.44 -11.82 -5.98
CA TRP A 143 9.95 -10.95 -7.03
C TRP A 143 8.92 -9.90 -7.47
N PHE A 144 7.65 -10.28 -7.67
CA PHE A 144 6.57 -9.32 -7.97
C PHE A 144 6.29 -8.36 -6.80
N SER A 145 6.44 -8.85 -5.58
CA SER A 145 6.23 -8.09 -4.36
C SER A 145 7.43 -7.23 -3.96
N GLN A 146 8.54 -7.27 -4.70
CA GLN A 146 9.78 -6.56 -4.36
C GLN A 146 10.28 -6.87 -2.94
N GLY A 147 10.04 -8.09 -2.46
CA GLY A 147 10.39 -8.52 -1.10
C GLY A 147 9.39 -8.16 0.00
N TYR A 148 8.29 -7.45 -0.29
CA TYR A 148 7.29 -7.04 0.70
C TYR A 148 6.27 -8.15 1.01
N LEU A 149 6.78 -9.35 1.27
CA LEU A 149 5.94 -10.48 1.65
C LEU A 149 5.83 -10.57 3.17
N GLY A 150 4.59 -10.60 3.66
CA GLY A 150 4.25 -10.87 5.04
C GLY A 150 3.60 -12.24 5.19
N VAL A 151 3.77 -12.86 6.35
CA VAL A 151 3.15 -14.15 6.70
C VAL A 151 2.43 -14.04 8.04
N GLY A 152 1.20 -14.57 8.09
CA GLY A 152 0.41 -14.63 9.32
C GLY A 152 0.92 -15.69 10.31
N GLU A 153 0.38 -15.67 11.53
CA GLU A 153 0.76 -16.62 12.58
C GLU A 153 0.45 -18.08 12.22
N ASP A 154 -0.64 -18.30 11.48
CA ASP A 154 -1.05 -19.61 11.00
C ASP A 154 -0.06 -20.21 9.98
N LYS A 155 0.87 -19.39 9.46
CA LYS A 155 1.84 -19.72 8.40
C LYS A 155 1.20 -20.41 7.21
N THR A 156 -0.05 -20.07 6.87
CA THR A 156 -0.71 -20.66 5.69
C THR A 156 -0.75 -19.69 4.54
N ILE A 157 -0.94 -18.39 4.81
CA ILE A 157 -1.11 -17.36 3.79
C ILE A 157 0.08 -16.40 3.81
N ILE A 158 0.65 -16.20 2.63
CA ILE A 158 1.64 -15.17 2.33
C ILE A 158 0.94 -14.04 1.58
N THR A 159 1.15 -12.80 1.99
CA THR A 159 0.50 -11.63 1.39
C THR A 159 1.50 -10.54 1.00
N ASP A 160 1.16 -9.73 -0.01
CA ASP A 160 1.91 -8.52 -0.36
C ASP A 160 1.47 -7.37 0.56
N VAL A 161 2.32 -6.99 1.51
CA VAL A 161 1.96 -6.01 2.55
C VAL A 161 1.71 -4.62 1.99
N ARG A 162 2.12 -4.34 0.75
CA ARG A 162 1.99 -3.02 0.12
C ARG A 162 0.55 -2.68 -0.25
N TYR A 163 -0.31 -3.68 -0.42
CA TYR A 163 -1.64 -3.51 -1.00
C TYR A 163 -2.69 -4.12 -0.08
N SER A 164 -3.40 -3.29 0.68
CA SER A 164 -4.52 -3.68 1.54
C SER A 164 -5.75 -2.81 1.24
N ALA A 165 -6.94 -3.33 1.54
CA ALA A 165 -8.19 -2.56 1.37
C ALA A 165 -8.26 -1.37 2.34
N VAL A 166 -7.79 -1.57 3.58
CA VAL A 166 -7.66 -0.53 4.59
C VAL A 166 -6.17 -0.21 4.79
N PRO A 167 -5.73 1.05 4.63
CA PRO A 167 -4.31 1.38 4.52
C PRO A 167 -3.50 1.15 5.80
N ASN A 168 -4.12 1.13 6.98
CA ASN A 168 -3.44 0.82 8.25
C ASN A 168 -3.46 -0.68 8.60
N GLU A 169 -3.91 -1.56 7.69
CA GLU A 169 -3.96 -3.01 7.91
C GLU A 169 -2.93 -3.75 7.05
N VAL A 170 -2.50 -4.91 7.55
CA VAL A 170 -1.58 -5.86 6.87
C VAL A 170 -2.31 -6.90 6.01
N ASP A 171 -3.64 -6.96 6.12
CA ASP A 171 -4.50 -7.83 5.33
C ASP A 171 -4.44 -7.42 3.85
N GLY A 172 -3.55 -8.06 3.10
CA GLY A 172 -3.38 -7.72 1.71
C GLY A 172 -4.60 -8.08 0.88
N LEU A 173 -4.79 -7.35 -0.22
CA LEU A 173 -5.86 -7.56 -1.19
C LEU A 173 -5.81 -8.97 -1.80
N TRP A 174 -4.59 -9.52 -1.92
CA TRP A 174 -4.34 -10.86 -2.40
C TRP A 174 -3.16 -11.51 -1.67
N GLY A 175 -3.03 -12.81 -1.87
CA GLY A 175 -1.94 -13.62 -1.36
C GLY A 175 -1.90 -14.99 -1.99
N ILE A 176 -0.98 -15.81 -1.51
CA ILE A 176 -0.87 -17.22 -1.86
C ILE A 176 -0.99 -18.06 -0.60
N LYS A 177 -1.75 -19.15 -0.68
CA LYS A 177 -1.87 -20.13 0.39
C LYS A 177 -1.00 -21.34 0.09
N ILE A 178 -0.15 -21.67 1.06
CA ILE A 178 0.79 -22.77 1.00
C ILE A 178 0.16 -24.00 1.65
N ASN A 179 0.31 -25.15 1.02
CA ASN A 179 -0.11 -26.43 1.57
C ASN A 179 1.03 -27.46 1.43
N PRO A 180 1.83 -27.67 2.48
CA PRO A 180 2.96 -28.60 2.44
C PRO A 180 2.56 -30.07 2.19
N SER A 181 1.29 -30.44 2.41
CA SER A 181 0.80 -31.80 2.20
C SER A 181 0.48 -32.13 0.74
N LYS A 182 0.49 -31.14 -0.16
CA LYS A 182 0.27 -31.34 -1.59
C LYS A 182 1.48 -31.97 -2.29
N SER A 183 1.28 -32.50 -3.50
CA SER A 183 2.34 -33.07 -4.31
C SER A 183 3.42 -32.02 -4.65
N LYS A 184 4.64 -32.46 -4.92
CA LYS A 184 5.77 -31.58 -5.26
C LYS A 184 5.51 -30.70 -6.48
N ASN A 185 4.64 -31.13 -7.40
CA ASN A 185 4.33 -30.41 -8.63
C ASN A 185 3.08 -29.52 -8.50
N ASP A 186 2.37 -29.56 -7.37
CA ASP A 186 1.16 -28.78 -7.19
C ASP A 186 1.47 -27.31 -6.92
N HIS A 187 0.66 -26.44 -7.49
CA HIS A 187 0.76 -24.99 -7.31
C HIS A 187 0.16 -24.52 -5.98
N VAL A 188 0.58 -23.33 -5.56
CA VAL A 188 -0.05 -22.60 -4.45
C VAL A 188 -1.47 -22.20 -4.83
N GLU A 189 -2.34 -22.05 -3.82
CA GLU A 189 -3.69 -21.51 -4.04
C GLU A 189 -3.65 -19.98 -4.02
N TRP A 190 -4.24 -19.34 -5.03
CA TRP A 190 -4.40 -17.89 -5.05
C TRP A 190 -5.55 -17.48 -4.12
N VAL A 191 -5.27 -16.58 -3.19
CA VAL A 191 -6.27 -16.08 -2.23
C VAL A 191 -6.55 -14.61 -2.52
N VAL A 192 -7.83 -14.25 -2.60
CA VAL A 192 -8.26 -12.85 -2.66
C VAL A 192 -9.05 -12.53 -1.41
N ASN A 193 -8.59 -11.54 -0.64
CA ASN A 193 -9.23 -11.16 0.61
C ASN A 193 -10.39 -10.20 0.34
N ARG A 194 -11.52 -10.76 -0.13
CA ARG A 194 -12.77 -10.02 -0.38
C ARG A 194 -13.79 -10.13 0.75
N ALA A 195 -13.48 -10.90 1.80
CA ALA A 195 -14.36 -11.04 2.95
C ALA A 195 -14.59 -9.69 3.63
N ASP A 196 -15.77 -9.52 4.22
CA ASP A 196 -16.16 -8.36 5.01
C ASP A 196 -15.97 -7.01 4.30
N TYR A 197 -16.24 -6.98 2.98
CA TYR A 197 -16.11 -5.78 2.15
C TYR A 197 -16.78 -4.56 2.81
N ASN A 198 -18.03 -4.68 3.25
CA ASN A 198 -18.76 -3.57 3.88
C ASN A 198 -18.05 -3.04 5.13
N THR A 199 -17.50 -3.93 5.95
CA THR A 199 -16.76 -3.57 7.16
C THR A 199 -15.45 -2.86 6.82
N LYS A 200 -14.67 -3.40 5.87
CA LYS A 200 -13.42 -2.80 5.40
C LYS A 200 -13.66 -1.44 4.74
N TRP A 201 -14.75 -1.33 3.97
CA TRP A 201 -15.15 -0.08 3.33
C TRP A 201 -15.56 0.99 4.34
N LYS A 202 -16.29 0.60 5.38
CA LYS A 202 -16.60 1.48 6.51
C LYS A 202 -15.33 1.95 7.22
N LYS A 203 -14.41 1.04 7.55
CA LYS A 203 -13.11 1.38 8.16
C LYS A 203 -12.32 2.36 7.30
N PHE A 204 -12.22 2.10 6.00
CA PHE A 204 -11.54 2.98 5.05
C PHE A 204 -12.13 4.40 5.08
N ILE A 205 -13.46 4.54 5.00
CA ILE A 205 -14.13 5.84 5.07
C ILE A 205 -13.96 6.51 6.45
N ASP A 206 -13.98 5.73 7.52
CA ASP A 206 -13.75 6.26 8.87
C ASP A 206 -12.33 6.86 8.99
N LEU A 207 -11.31 6.22 8.40
CA LEU A 207 -9.96 6.78 8.31
C LEU A 207 -9.88 8.04 7.44
N ILE A 208 -10.57 8.06 6.29
CA ILE A 208 -10.66 9.27 5.44
C ILE A 208 -11.27 10.44 6.21
N LYS A 209 -12.22 10.16 7.11
CA LYS A 209 -12.86 11.14 8.00
C LYS A 209 -12.02 11.45 9.25
N GLY A 210 -10.85 10.82 9.43
CA GLY A 210 -9.96 11.02 10.58
C GLY A 210 -10.39 10.29 11.86
N LYS A 211 -11.40 9.41 11.82
CA LYS A 211 -11.83 8.67 13.01
C LYS A 211 -10.76 7.69 13.46
N GLY A 212 -10.41 7.74 14.74
CA GLY A 212 -9.34 6.90 15.30
C GLY A 212 -7.93 7.36 14.92
N CYS A 213 -7.80 8.47 14.18
CA CYS A 213 -6.52 9.10 13.90
C CYS A 213 -6.23 10.17 14.96
N LYS A 214 -4.95 10.37 15.28
CA LYS A 214 -4.47 11.36 16.24
C LYS A 214 -3.47 12.28 15.56
N ARG A 215 -3.57 13.58 15.81
CA ARG A 215 -2.61 14.56 15.28
C ARG A 215 -1.18 14.20 15.71
N ILE A 216 -0.25 14.22 14.74
CA ILE A 216 1.18 14.15 15.02
C ILE A 216 1.64 15.53 15.49
N LEU A 217 2.16 15.59 16.72
CA LEU A 217 2.85 16.76 17.24
C LEU A 217 4.35 16.48 17.13
N TYR A 218 5.00 17.04 16.11
CA TYR A 218 6.46 17.01 16.03
C TYR A 218 7.01 17.76 17.23
N LYS A 219 7.71 17.06 18.12
CA LYS A 219 8.52 17.72 19.15
C LYS A 219 9.73 18.32 18.44
N ASN A 220 9.79 19.65 18.41
CA ASN A 220 11.00 20.39 18.02
C ASN A 220 12.15 20.05 18.97
#